data_AF-A0A2C9JNA7-F1
#
_entry.id   AF-A0A2C9JNA7-F1
#
_cell.length_a   1.000
_cell.length_b   1.000
_cell.length_c   1.000
_cell.angle_alpha   90.00
_cell.angle_beta   90.00
_cell.angle_gamma   90.00
#
_symmetry.space_group_name_H-M   'P 1'
#
loop_
_entity.id
_entity.type
_entity.pdbx_description
1 polymer ?
#
loop_
_entity_poly.entity_id
_entity_poly.type
_entity_poly.pdbx_seq_one_letter_code
_entity_poly.pdbx_strand_id
1 'polypeptide(L)'
;MNSLVIVVFLSGMVAMIMLRTLHKDIARYNQMDSMEDAQEEFGWKLVHGDVFRPPRKGMFLAVLVGNGTQLFFMTLITLVFACLGFLSPANRGALMTCALVLYVCLGTPAGYVSARMYKTFGGEKWKSNVILTAFFCPGLVFAVFFLLNLVLWAKGSSAAIPFTTLIALLALWFGISVPLTFVGAYFGFRKRPIEHPTRTNQIPRQIPEQSLYTRPLPGIIMGGVLPFGCIFIQLFFILNSIWSHQTYYMFGFLFLVFIILIITCSEATILLCYFHLCAEDYHWWWRSFLTSGFTAIYFFFYCIHFFFTKLEMSGFTNTFLYFGYTGIIVFLFFITTGSIGFFACFWFVSKIYSVVKVD
;
A
#
# COMPACT_ATOMS: atom_id res chain seq x y z
N MET A 1 -14.34 -23.44 -1.80
CA MET A 1 -13.21 -24.34 -1.51
C MET A 1 -12.18 -24.35 -2.64
N ASN A 2 -12.55 -24.67 -3.89
CA ASN A 2 -11.60 -24.75 -5.01
C ASN A 2 -10.76 -23.47 -5.22
N SER A 3 -11.37 -22.29 -5.16
CA SER A 3 -10.63 -21.02 -5.28
C SER A 3 -9.69 -20.75 -4.11
N LEU A 4 -10.03 -21.15 -2.88
CA LEU A 4 -9.17 -20.97 -1.71
C LEU A 4 -7.93 -21.85 -1.79
N VAL A 5 -8.11 -23.11 -2.18
CA VAL A 5 -7.00 -24.05 -2.39
C VAL A 5 -6.05 -23.51 -3.46
N ILE A 6 -6.58 -22.99 -4.57
CA ILE A 6 -5.77 -22.38 -5.64
C ILE A 6 -4.97 -21.18 -5.12
N VAL A 7 -5.60 -20.24 -4.40
CA VAL A 7 -4.93 -19.03 -3.91
C VAL A 7 -3.87 -19.35 -2.85
N VAL A 8 -4.16 -20.26 -1.92
CA VAL A 8 -3.18 -20.72 -0.91
C VAL A 8 -2.03 -21.48 -1.58
N PHE A 9 -2.32 -22.32 -2.57
CA PHE A 9 -1.30 -23.08 -3.30
C PHE A 9 -0.38 -22.14 -4.11
N LEU A 10 -0.95 -21.14 -4.79
CA LEU A 10 -0.17 -20.11 -5.50
C LEU A 10 0.72 -19.32 -4.53
N SER A 11 0.17 -18.85 -3.41
CA SER A 11 0.96 -18.14 -2.40
C SER A 11 2.06 -19.02 -1.80
N GLY A 12 1.77 -20.29 -1.51
CA GLY A 12 2.75 -21.24 -0.97
C GLY A 12 3.85 -21.60 -1.97
N MET A 13 3.50 -21.73 -3.26
CA MET A 13 4.46 -21.98 -4.33
C MET A 13 5.40 -20.79 -4.50
N VAL A 14 4.88 -19.56 -4.48
CA VAL A 14 5.69 -18.34 -4.56
C VAL A 14 6.63 -18.23 -3.34
N ALA A 15 6.10 -18.42 -2.13
CA ALA A 15 6.89 -18.46 -0.89
C ALA A 15 8.03 -19.50 -0.92
N MET A 16 7.74 -20.71 -1.41
CA MET A 16 8.75 -21.76 -1.59
C MET A 16 9.82 -21.38 -2.62
N ILE A 17 9.44 -20.76 -3.73
CA ILE A 17 10.38 -20.28 -4.75
C ILE A 17 11.27 -19.18 -4.15
N MET A 18 10.71 -18.22 -3.42
CA MET A 18 11.50 -17.17 -2.76
C MET A 18 12.43 -17.75 -1.70
N LEU A 19 11.92 -18.59 -0.79
CA LEU A 19 12.74 -19.20 0.27
C LEU A 19 13.89 -20.02 -0.31
N ARG A 20 13.64 -20.77 -1.38
CA ARG A 20 14.65 -21.58 -2.05
C ARG A 20 15.68 -20.70 -2.77
N THR A 21 15.26 -19.63 -3.43
CA THR A 21 16.16 -18.70 -4.11
C THR A 21 17.02 -17.96 -3.09
N LEU A 22 16.40 -17.44 -2.02
CA LEU A 22 17.08 -16.71 -0.95
C LEU A 22 18.04 -17.62 -0.15
N HIS A 23 17.63 -18.84 0.21
CA HIS A 23 18.52 -19.81 0.87
C HIS A 23 19.68 -20.22 -0.04
N LYS A 24 19.42 -20.46 -1.33
CA LYS A 24 20.47 -20.85 -2.27
C LYS A 24 21.49 -19.74 -2.45
N ASP A 25 21.03 -18.50 -2.56
CA ASP A 25 21.93 -17.34 -2.67
C ASP A 25 22.71 -17.17 -1.36
N ILE A 26 22.04 -17.11 -0.19
CA ILE A 26 22.72 -16.97 1.11
C ILE A 26 23.72 -18.11 1.37
N ALA A 27 23.35 -19.37 1.08
CA ALA A 27 24.24 -20.52 1.27
C ALA A 27 25.44 -20.48 0.32
N ARG A 28 25.24 -20.07 -0.94
CA ARG A 28 26.33 -19.85 -1.90
C ARG A 28 27.27 -18.73 -1.43
N TYR A 29 26.73 -17.66 -0.86
CA TYR A 29 27.52 -16.58 -0.27
C TYR A 29 28.31 -17.03 0.97
N ASN A 30 27.69 -17.75 1.89
CA ASN A 30 28.37 -18.24 3.10
C ASN A 30 29.48 -19.27 2.80
N GLN A 31 29.34 -20.05 1.73
CA GLN A 31 30.40 -20.95 1.27
C GLN A 31 31.60 -20.21 0.68
N MET A 32 31.39 -19.02 0.11
CA MET A 32 32.46 -18.17 -0.42
C MET A 32 33.20 -17.39 0.69
N ASP A 33 32.52 -17.02 1.79
CA ASP A 33 33.13 -16.41 2.99
C ASP A 33 34.15 -17.34 3.70
N SER A 34 34.12 -18.64 3.45
CA SER A 34 35.04 -19.63 4.06
C SER A 34 36.35 -19.85 3.31
N MET A 35 36.53 -19.20 2.15
CA MET A 35 37.79 -19.19 1.40
C MET A 35 38.42 -17.81 1.60
N GLU A 36 39.41 -17.75 2.48
CA GLU A 36 40.22 -16.55 2.73
C GLU A 36 40.82 -16.03 1.41
N ASP A 37 40.32 -14.89 0.95
CA ASP A 37 41.07 -13.90 0.20
C ASP A 37 40.32 -12.57 0.26
N ALA A 38 41.06 -11.47 0.31
CA ALA A 38 40.56 -10.09 0.41
C ALA A 38 39.70 -9.69 -0.81
N GLN A 39 38.47 -10.18 -0.87
CA GLN A 39 37.48 -9.80 -1.87
C GLN A 39 36.65 -8.63 -1.34
N GLU A 40 36.65 -7.55 -2.12
CA GLU A 40 35.70 -6.43 -2.07
C GLU A 40 34.33 -6.93 -1.58
N GLU A 41 33.79 -6.38 -0.48
CA GLU A 41 32.43 -6.70 -0.03
C GLU A 41 31.52 -6.69 -1.28
N PHE A 42 30.63 -7.67 -1.52
CA PHE A 42 29.85 -7.69 -2.76
C PHE A 42 28.40 -7.24 -2.57
N GLY A 43 27.90 -6.50 -3.56
CA GLY A 43 26.49 -6.18 -3.80
C GLY A 43 25.83 -5.38 -2.68
N TRP A 44 24.98 -6.05 -1.89
CA TRP A 44 24.17 -5.37 -0.88
C TRP A 44 24.98 -4.99 0.38
N LYS A 45 26.03 -5.72 0.76
CA LYS A 45 26.84 -5.34 1.93
C LYS A 45 27.58 -4.00 1.71
N LEU A 46 28.03 -3.73 0.48
CA LEU A 46 28.73 -2.49 0.12
C LEU A 46 27.92 -1.21 0.31
N VAL A 47 26.60 -1.31 0.17
CA VAL A 47 25.71 -0.15 0.26
C VAL A 47 25.28 0.13 1.70
N HIS A 48 25.83 -0.55 2.70
CA HIS A 48 25.52 -0.32 4.12
C HIS A 48 25.64 1.16 4.53
N GLY A 49 26.59 1.89 3.93
CA GLY A 49 26.82 3.32 4.16
C GLY A 49 25.89 4.28 3.40
N ASP A 50 24.98 3.81 2.54
CA ASP A 50 24.08 4.68 1.77
C ASP A 50 22.61 4.25 1.81
N VAL A 51 22.31 3.01 2.26
CA VAL A 51 20.96 2.41 2.30
C VAL A 51 19.93 3.24 3.06
N PHE A 52 20.32 3.89 4.16
CA PHE A 52 19.40 4.67 4.99
C PHE A 52 19.38 6.17 4.65
N ARG A 53 19.99 6.58 3.54
CA ARG A 53 19.94 7.96 3.08
C ARG A 53 18.48 8.39 2.87
N PRO A 54 18.07 9.59 3.32
CA PRO A 54 16.67 10.01 3.26
C PRO A 54 16.17 10.04 1.81
N PRO A 55 14.92 9.60 1.57
CA PRO A 55 14.36 9.56 0.23
C PRO A 55 14.14 10.96 -0.35
N ARG A 56 14.33 11.09 -1.67
CA ARG A 56 13.88 12.27 -2.43
C ARG A 56 12.40 12.50 -2.17
N LYS A 57 11.97 13.74 -1.89
CA LYS A 57 10.55 14.03 -1.52
C LYS A 57 10.02 13.19 -0.34
N GLY A 58 10.84 12.93 0.68
CA GLY A 58 10.48 12.09 1.83
C GLY A 58 9.21 12.51 2.59
N MET A 59 8.84 13.79 2.59
CA MET A 59 7.55 14.26 3.14
C MET A 59 6.36 13.59 2.45
N PHE A 60 6.37 13.52 1.12
CA PHE A 60 5.25 12.95 0.36
C PHE A 60 5.16 11.44 0.59
N LEU A 61 6.29 10.74 0.64
CA LEU A 61 6.31 9.30 0.97
C LEU A 61 5.75 9.05 2.37
N ALA A 62 6.18 9.83 3.37
CA ALA A 62 5.67 9.73 4.73
C ALA A 62 4.16 10.00 4.81
N VAL A 63 3.63 10.93 4.02
CA VAL A 63 2.19 11.20 3.93
C VAL A 63 1.42 10.01 3.33
N LEU A 64 1.91 9.43 2.23
CA LEU A 64 1.28 8.28 1.60
C LEU A 64 1.29 7.06 2.52
N VAL A 65 2.44 6.77 3.14
CA VAL A 65 2.59 5.65 4.08
C VAL A 65 1.71 5.82 5.32
N GLY A 66 1.57 7.05 5.83
CA GLY A 66 0.64 7.37 6.92
C GLY A 66 -0.82 7.09 6.52
N ASN A 67 -1.28 7.64 5.40
CA ASN A 67 -2.63 7.41 4.90
C ASN A 67 -2.90 5.93 4.62
N GLY A 68 -1.94 5.20 4.05
CA GLY A 68 -2.09 3.77 3.82
C GLY A 68 -2.11 2.94 5.09
N THR A 69 -1.47 3.40 6.17
CA THR A 69 -1.60 2.75 7.47
C THR A 69 -3.01 2.90 8.04
N GLN A 70 -3.61 4.09 7.93
CA GLN A 70 -5.00 4.32 8.32
C GLN A 70 -5.98 3.47 7.49
N LEU A 71 -5.80 3.42 6.16
CA LEU A 71 -6.61 2.59 5.26
C LEU A 71 -6.43 1.10 5.55
N PHE A 72 -5.21 0.67 5.87
CA PHE A 72 -4.91 -0.71 6.26
C PHE A 72 -5.67 -1.11 7.52
N PHE A 73 -5.56 -0.34 8.60
CA PHE A 73 -6.27 -0.64 9.85
C PHE A 73 -7.78 -0.54 9.70
N MET A 74 -8.28 0.45 8.96
CA MET A 74 -9.70 0.57 8.64
C MET A 74 -10.21 -0.69 7.92
N THR A 75 -9.51 -1.13 6.87
CA THR A 75 -9.87 -2.33 6.10
C THR A 75 -9.80 -3.58 6.96
N LEU A 76 -8.73 -3.74 7.75
CA LEU A 76 -8.54 -4.88 8.64
C LEU A 76 -9.67 -4.98 9.67
N ILE A 77 -9.96 -3.90 10.40
CA ILE A 77 -11.00 -3.88 11.44
C ILE A 77 -12.39 -4.10 10.82
N THR A 78 -12.67 -3.48 9.68
CA THR A 78 -13.95 -3.69 8.96
C THR A 78 -14.13 -5.14 8.56
N LEU A 79 -13.07 -5.78 8.02
CA LEU A 79 -13.12 -7.19 7.62
C LEU A 79 -13.24 -8.13 8.82
N VAL A 80 -12.60 -7.82 9.96
CA VAL A 80 -12.76 -8.60 11.20
C VAL A 80 -14.22 -8.54 11.67
N PHE A 81 -14.84 -7.36 11.73
CA PHE A 81 -16.26 -7.26 12.10
C PHE A 81 -17.20 -7.95 11.11
N ALA A 82 -16.90 -7.88 9.81
CA ALA A 82 -17.64 -8.61 8.80
C ALA A 82 -17.47 -10.14 8.95
N CYS A 83 -16.26 -10.62 9.25
CA CYS A 83 -15.97 -12.04 9.45
C CYS A 83 -16.63 -12.61 10.70
N LEU A 84 -16.75 -11.82 11.78
CA LEU A 84 -17.44 -12.21 13.02
C LEU A 84 -18.98 -12.16 12.89
N GLY A 85 -19.51 -11.70 11.75
CA GLY A 85 -20.95 -11.64 11.50
C GLY A 85 -21.65 -10.40 12.06
N PHE A 86 -20.91 -9.42 12.60
CA PHE A 86 -21.50 -8.15 13.07
C PHE A 86 -22.01 -7.26 11.93
N LEU A 87 -21.49 -7.45 10.72
CA LEU A 87 -21.94 -6.74 9.52
C LEU A 87 -22.66 -7.73 8.60
N SER A 88 -24.00 -7.71 8.63
CA SER A 88 -24.81 -8.58 7.78
C SER A 88 -24.71 -8.17 6.30
N PRO A 89 -24.49 -9.12 5.36
CA PRO A 89 -24.56 -8.87 3.91
C PRO A 89 -25.89 -8.24 3.45
N ALA A 90 -26.96 -8.40 4.23
CA ALA A 90 -28.27 -7.84 3.94
C ALA A 90 -28.35 -6.32 4.19
N ASN A 91 -27.48 -5.76 5.03
CA ASN A 91 -27.42 -4.32 5.31
C ASN A 91 -26.15 -3.70 4.72
N ARG A 92 -26.12 -3.54 3.39
CA ARG A 92 -24.97 -2.95 2.67
C ARG A 92 -24.61 -1.54 3.16
N GLY A 93 -25.60 -0.78 3.62
CA GLY A 93 -25.39 0.54 4.22
C GLY A 93 -24.53 0.49 5.47
N ALA A 94 -24.76 -0.49 6.37
CA ALA A 94 -24.00 -0.63 7.60
C ALA A 94 -22.50 -0.85 7.37
N LEU A 95 -22.12 -1.62 6.34
CA LEU A 95 -20.71 -1.84 6.01
C LEU A 95 -20.03 -0.54 5.56
N MET A 96 -20.69 0.24 4.69
CA MET A 96 -20.16 1.53 4.23
C MET A 96 -20.07 2.55 5.39
N THR A 97 -21.10 2.62 6.23
CA THR A 97 -21.10 3.50 7.41
C THR A 97 -20.01 3.09 8.40
N CYS A 98 -19.83 1.80 8.67
CA CYS A 98 -18.78 1.30 9.55
C CYS A 98 -17.39 1.67 9.02
N ALA A 99 -17.12 1.42 7.74
CA ALA A 99 -15.86 1.79 7.11
C ALA A 99 -15.58 3.30 7.20
N LEU A 100 -16.61 4.14 6.99
CA LEU A 100 -16.49 5.60 7.09
C LEU A 100 -16.18 6.06 8.51
N VAL A 101 -16.92 5.55 9.50
CA VAL A 101 -16.68 5.86 10.92
C VAL A 101 -15.28 5.42 11.34
N LEU A 102 -14.88 4.19 10.98
CA LEU A 102 -13.53 3.70 11.25
C LEU A 102 -12.47 4.57 10.58
N TYR A 103 -12.67 4.98 9.33
CA TYR A 103 -11.75 5.89 8.64
C TYR A 103 -11.56 7.19 9.42
N VAL A 104 -12.66 7.83 9.82
CA VAL A 104 -12.64 9.10 10.57
C VAL A 104 -11.97 8.94 11.95
N CYS A 105 -12.26 7.84 12.66
CA CYS A 105 -11.69 7.56 13.98
C CYS A 105 -10.21 7.14 13.93
N LEU A 106 -9.74 6.59 12.82
CA LEU A 106 -8.36 6.11 12.64
C LEU A 106 -7.41 7.17 12.05
N GLY A 107 -7.74 8.46 12.16
CA GLY A 107 -6.81 9.55 11.82
C GLY A 107 -5.51 9.55 12.64
N THR A 108 -5.58 9.10 13.90
CA THR A 108 -4.42 9.04 14.80
C THR A 108 -3.28 8.15 14.27
N PRO A 109 -3.52 6.89 13.84
CA PRO A 109 -2.51 6.08 13.14
C PRO A 109 -1.84 6.77 11.95
N ALA A 110 -2.60 7.44 11.08
CA ALA A 110 -2.04 8.12 9.92
C ALA A 110 -1.09 9.25 10.31
N GLY A 111 -1.53 10.12 11.22
CA GLY A 111 -0.71 11.22 11.73
C GLY A 111 0.56 10.72 12.42
N TYR A 112 0.42 9.71 13.28
CA TYR A 112 1.53 9.13 14.04
C TYR A 112 2.60 8.53 13.14
N VAL A 113 2.19 7.67 12.20
CA VAL A 113 3.11 7.01 11.27
C VAL A 113 3.77 8.02 10.34
N SER A 114 2.99 8.93 9.76
CA SER A 114 3.51 9.95 8.85
C SER A 114 4.55 10.83 9.53
N ALA A 115 4.23 11.38 10.71
CA ALA A 115 5.15 12.24 11.44
C ALA A 115 6.41 11.50 11.88
N ARG A 116 6.28 10.23 12.31
CA ARG A 116 7.42 9.44 12.77
C ARG A 116 8.35 9.07 11.60
N MET A 117 7.82 8.66 10.45
CA MET A 117 8.62 8.40 9.25
C MET A 117 9.29 9.67 8.73
N TYR A 118 8.56 10.78 8.67
CA TYR A 118 9.11 12.06 8.22
C TYR A 118 10.26 12.53 9.11
N LYS A 119 10.13 12.35 10.43
CA LYS A 119 11.21 12.64 11.39
C LYS A 119 12.43 11.73 11.19
N THR A 120 12.21 10.43 10.93
CA THR A 120 13.30 9.49 10.60
C THR A 120 14.07 9.93 9.34
N PHE A 121 13.40 10.55 8.36
CA PHE A 121 14.05 11.11 7.17
C PHE A 121 14.77 12.45 7.42
N GLY A 122 14.88 12.92 8.66
CA GLY A 122 15.47 14.22 9.00
C GLY A 122 14.53 15.42 8.76
N GLY A 123 13.23 15.18 8.62
CA GLY A 123 12.24 16.23 8.39
C GLY A 123 11.88 17.02 9.65
N GLU A 124 11.99 18.35 9.60
CA GLU A 124 11.67 19.24 10.74
C GLU A 124 10.27 19.88 10.65
N LYS A 125 9.74 20.04 9.43
CA LYS A 125 8.48 20.75 9.15
C LYS A 125 7.24 19.90 9.44
N TRP A 126 7.08 19.45 10.68
CA TRP A 126 6.02 18.51 11.09
C TRP A 126 4.60 19.07 10.88
N LYS A 127 4.40 20.40 11.01
CA LYS A 127 3.12 21.07 10.74
C LYS A 127 2.69 20.93 9.28
N SER A 128 3.61 21.15 8.35
CA SER A 128 3.35 20.96 6.92
C SER A 128 3.07 19.48 6.60
N ASN A 129 3.83 18.57 7.22
CA ASN A 129 3.62 17.14 7.06
C ASN A 129 2.21 16.74 7.48
N VAL A 130 1.77 17.12 8.69
CA VAL A 130 0.45 16.72 9.20
C VAL A 130 -0.72 17.33 8.42
N ILE A 131 -0.60 18.59 7.98
CA ILE A 131 -1.60 19.20 7.08
C ILE A 131 -1.68 18.38 5.79
N LEU A 132 -0.54 18.06 5.18
CA LEU A 132 -0.54 17.26 3.96
C LEU A 132 -1.09 15.84 4.21
N THR A 133 -0.81 15.21 5.35
CA THR A 133 -1.40 13.93 5.76
C THR A 133 -2.92 14.01 5.84
N ALA A 134 -3.45 15.03 6.51
CA ALA A 134 -4.87 15.18 6.80
C ALA A 134 -5.71 15.61 5.60
N PHE A 135 -5.09 16.26 4.60
CA PHE A 135 -5.80 16.83 3.45
C PHE A 135 -5.58 16.11 2.13
N PHE A 136 -4.41 15.49 1.90
CA PHE A 136 -4.09 14.97 0.57
C PHE A 136 -5.02 13.83 0.13
N CYS A 137 -5.06 12.72 0.88
CA CYS A 137 -5.88 11.57 0.50
C CYS A 137 -7.39 11.84 0.65
N PRO A 138 -7.89 12.33 1.81
CA PRO A 138 -9.31 12.63 1.94
C PRO A 138 -9.78 13.71 0.97
N GLY A 139 -8.97 14.74 0.73
CA GLY A 139 -9.31 15.84 -0.17
C GLY A 139 -9.39 15.40 -1.62
N LEU A 140 -8.48 14.53 -2.09
CA LEU A 140 -8.56 13.98 -3.44
C LEU A 140 -9.82 13.11 -3.62
N VAL A 141 -10.10 12.23 -2.64
CA VAL A 141 -11.30 11.37 -2.66
C VAL A 141 -12.56 12.23 -2.64
N PHE A 142 -12.64 13.22 -1.77
CA PHE A 142 -13.77 14.13 -1.66
C PHE A 142 -13.96 14.95 -2.94
N ALA A 143 -12.89 15.44 -3.57
CA ALA A 143 -12.97 16.19 -4.82
C ALA A 143 -13.55 15.34 -5.96
N VAL A 144 -13.04 14.12 -6.16
CA VAL A 144 -13.57 13.22 -7.19
C VAL A 144 -15.02 12.86 -6.88
N PHE A 145 -15.31 12.48 -5.64
CA PHE A 145 -16.66 12.15 -5.19
C PHE A 145 -17.66 13.30 -5.38
N PHE A 146 -17.26 14.53 -5.04
CA PHE A 146 -18.07 15.72 -5.21
C PHE A 146 -18.36 15.99 -6.69
N LEU A 147 -17.36 15.87 -7.57
CA LEU A 147 -17.54 16.00 -9.02
C LEU A 147 -18.54 14.96 -9.56
N LEU A 148 -18.45 13.71 -9.11
CA LEU A 148 -19.41 12.66 -9.48
C LEU A 148 -20.82 13.01 -8.98
N ASN A 149 -20.93 13.55 -7.77
CA ASN A 149 -22.21 13.95 -7.20
C ASN A 149 -22.85 15.15 -7.92
N LEU A 150 -22.06 16.10 -8.41
CA LEU A 150 -22.55 17.22 -9.24
C LEU A 150 -23.22 16.70 -10.52
N VAL A 151 -22.64 15.68 -11.15
CA VAL A 151 -23.23 15.05 -12.35
C VAL A 151 -24.54 14.34 -11.99
N LEU A 152 -24.62 13.67 -10.84
CA LEU A 152 -25.85 13.04 -10.36
C LEU A 152 -26.96 14.05 -10.08
N TRP A 153 -26.64 15.19 -9.46
CA TRP A 153 -27.60 16.28 -9.27
C TRP A 153 -28.06 16.89 -10.60
N ALA A 154 -27.15 17.12 -11.54
CA ALA A 154 -27.49 17.66 -12.86
C ALA A 154 -28.45 16.73 -13.64
N LYS A 155 -28.41 15.43 -13.38
CA LYS A 155 -29.33 14.43 -13.95
C LYS A 155 -30.58 14.18 -13.11
N GLY A 156 -30.75 14.85 -11.97
CA GLY A 156 -31.89 14.62 -11.07
C GLY A 156 -31.95 13.20 -10.53
N SER A 157 -30.81 12.51 -10.42
CA SER A 157 -30.77 11.10 -10.00
C SER A 157 -31.12 10.96 -8.52
N SER A 158 -31.94 9.97 -8.18
CA SER A 158 -32.21 9.58 -6.79
C SER A 158 -30.98 9.01 -6.07
N ALA A 159 -29.94 8.61 -6.81
CA ALA A 159 -28.66 8.20 -6.26
C ALA A 159 -27.78 9.40 -5.85
N ALA A 160 -28.19 10.63 -6.17
CA ALA A 160 -27.45 11.83 -5.78
C ALA A 160 -27.51 12.01 -4.26
N ILE A 161 -26.36 12.28 -3.67
CA ILE A 161 -26.23 12.44 -2.23
C ILE A 161 -26.75 13.84 -1.86
N PRO A 162 -27.64 13.96 -0.87
CA PRO A 162 -28.21 15.23 -0.50
C PRO A 162 -27.14 16.14 0.10
N PHE A 163 -27.32 17.45 -0.08
CA PHE A 163 -26.37 18.46 0.37
C PHE A 163 -26.08 18.37 1.88
N THR A 164 -27.09 18.04 2.68
CA THR A 164 -26.95 17.83 4.14
C THR A 164 -25.94 16.72 4.47
N THR A 165 -25.95 15.63 3.72
CA THR A 165 -24.98 14.53 3.92
C THR A 165 -23.57 14.98 3.56
N LEU A 166 -23.38 15.81 2.53
CA LEU A 166 -22.06 16.37 2.21
C LEU A 166 -21.54 17.27 3.34
N ILE A 167 -22.39 18.12 3.92
CA ILE A 167 -22.02 18.92 5.10
C ILE A 167 -21.64 18.02 6.26
N ALA A 168 -22.41 16.95 6.53
CA ALA A 168 -22.09 16.00 7.60
C ALA A 168 -20.73 15.31 7.37
N LEU A 169 -20.41 14.92 6.14
CA LEU A 169 -19.10 14.34 5.80
C LEU A 169 -17.95 15.34 6.00
N LEU A 170 -18.14 16.60 5.61
CA LEU A 170 -17.18 17.67 5.87
C LEU A 170 -17.01 17.90 7.38
N ALA A 171 -18.10 17.94 8.15
CA ALA A 171 -18.05 18.10 9.60
C ALA A 171 -17.29 16.95 10.28
N LEU A 172 -17.48 15.70 9.83
CA LEU A 172 -16.71 14.55 10.34
C LEU A 172 -15.23 14.64 9.95
N TRP A 173 -14.92 15.06 8.73
CA TRP A 173 -13.55 15.22 8.26
C TRP A 173 -12.81 16.32 9.04
N PHE A 174 -13.33 17.55 9.05
CA PHE A 174 -12.70 18.69 9.70
C PHE A 174 -12.81 18.67 11.23
N GLY A 175 -13.93 18.19 11.77
CA GLY A 175 -14.21 18.20 13.21
C GLY A 175 -13.62 17.02 13.99
N ILE A 176 -13.39 15.87 13.32
CA ILE A 176 -12.91 14.65 14.00
C ILE A 176 -11.60 14.15 13.38
N SER A 177 -11.61 13.83 12.08
CA SER A 177 -10.46 13.18 11.43
C SER A 177 -9.21 14.07 11.40
N VAL A 178 -9.34 15.35 11.06
CA VAL A 178 -8.23 16.31 11.06
C VAL A 178 -7.63 16.45 12.47
N PRO A 179 -8.38 16.78 13.55
CA PRO A 179 -7.84 16.83 14.91
C PRO A 179 -7.16 15.53 15.35
N LEU A 180 -7.75 14.37 15.09
CA LEU A 180 -7.15 13.07 15.42
C LEU A 180 -5.81 12.86 14.70
N THR A 181 -5.72 13.27 13.44
CA THR A 181 -4.47 13.22 12.67
C THR A 181 -3.40 14.13 13.29
N PHE A 182 -3.78 15.32 13.77
CA PHE A 182 -2.90 16.21 14.53
C PHE A 182 -2.43 15.60 15.85
N VAL A 183 -3.34 14.99 16.61
CA VAL A 183 -3.01 14.28 17.86
C VAL A 183 -2.00 13.16 17.59
N GLY A 184 -2.25 12.33 16.57
CA GLY A 184 -1.34 11.27 16.15
C GLY A 184 0.03 11.81 15.77
N ALA A 185 0.08 12.84 14.92
CA ALA A 185 1.33 13.45 14.48
C ALA A 185 2.13 14.08 15.62
N TYR A 186 1.46 14.72 16.57
CA TYR A 186 2.09 15.30 17.75
C TYR A 186 2.81 14.23 18.59
N PHE A 187 2.15 13.11 18.87
CA PHE A 187 2.78 11.99 19.58
C PHE A 187 3.86 11.30 18.74
N GLY A 188 3.65 11.16 17.43
CA GLY A 188 4.63 10.58 16.51
C GLY A 188 5.93 11.38 16.43
N PHE A 189 5.82 12.71 16.33
CA PHE A 189 6.96 13.61 16.23
C PHE A 189 7.70 13.81 17.56
N ARG A 190 7.03 13.62 18.70
CA ARG A 190 7.68 13.66 20.02
C ARG A 190 8.57 12.45 20.29
N LYS A 191 8.28 11.29 19.69
CA LYS A 191 9.14 10.12 19.85
C LYS A 191 10.51 10.35 19.19
N ARG A 192 11.52 9.63 19.69
CA ARG A 192 12.85 9.62 19.09
C ARG A 192 12.75 9.12 17.63
N PRO A 193 13.56 9.67 16.70
CA PRO A 193 13.69 9.13 15.36
C PRO A 193 14.02 7.63 15.43
N ILE A 194 13.61 6.87 14.42
CA ILE A 194 14.03 5.46 14.35
C ILE A 194 15.51 5.44 14.04
N GLU A 195 16.31 4.88 14.93
CA GLU A 195 17.75 4.75 14.73
C GLU A 195 18.02 3.70 13.65
N HIS A 196 18.84 4.08 12.67
CA HIS A 196 19.28 3.19 11.61
C HIS A 196 20.46 2.34 12.11
N PRO A 197 20.53 1.05 11.72
CA PRO A 197 21.60 0.16 12.18
C PRO A 197 22.98 0.61 11.69
N THR A 198 23.05 1.29 10.54
CA THR A 198 24.29 1.79 9.96
C THR A 198 24.24 3.30 9.75
N ARG A 199 25.39 3.94 9.92
CA ARG A 199 25.54 5.38 9.65
C ARG A 199 25.74 5.61 8.15
N THR A 200 25.19 6.72 7.66
CA THR A 200 25.34 7.09 6.26
C THR A 200 26.64 7.86 6.01
N ASN A 201 27.33 7.53 4.92
CA ASN A 201 28.51 8.24 4.44
C ASN A 201 28.15 9.65 3.93
N GLN A 202 29.10 10.59 4.01
CA GLN A 202 28.87 11.96 3.54
C GLN A 202 28.73 12.01 2.01
N ILE A 203 29.61 11.32 1.29
CA ILE A 203 29.61 11.27 -0.17
C ILE A 203 28.78 10.08 -0.62
N PRO A 204 27.75 10.29 -1.48
CA PRO A 204 26.95 9.19 -2.02
C PRO A 204 27.79 8.36 -2.99
N ARG A 205 27.75 7.03 -2.84
CA ARG A 205 28.36 6.09 -3.79
C ARG A 205 27.70 6.20 -5.17
N GLN A 206 28.51 6.09 -6.23
CA GLN A 206 28.02 6.00 -7.60
C GLN A 206 27.39 4.62 -7.83
N ILE A 207 26.20 4.60 -8.44
CA ILE A 207 25.47 3.36 -8.73
C ILE A 207 25.96 2.80 -10.06
N PRO A 208 26.32 1.50 -10.12
CA PRO A 208 26.74 0.85 -11.36
C PRO A 208 25.58 0.74 -12.36
N GLU A 209 25.91 0.49 -13.63
CA GLU A 209 24.89 0.33 -14.67
C GLU A 209 23.99 -0.87 -14.38
N GLN A 210 22.67 -0.63 -14.37
CA GLN A 210 21.67 -1.62 -14.05
C GLN A 210 21.25 -2.41 -15.29
N SER A 211 21.13 -3.74 -15.14
CA SER A 211 20.56 -4.61 -16.16
C SER A 211 19.06 -4.32 -16.38
N LEU A 212 18.48 -4.78 -17.49
CA LEU A 212 17.11 -4.42 -17.86
C LEU A 212 16.08 -4.75 -16.75
N TYR A 213 16.26 -5.86 -16.04
CA TYR A 213 15.37 -6.27 -14.94
C TYR A 213 15.60 -5.53 -13.62
N THR A 214 16.81 -5.00 -13.39
CA THR A 214 17.15 -4.21 -12.19
C THR A 214 16.87 -2.71 -12.36
N ARG A 215 16.52 -2.27 -13.57
CA ARG A 215 15.98 -0.92 -13.80
C ARG A 215 14.66 -0.72 -13.04
N PRO A 216 14.36 0.51 -12.61
CA PRO A 216 13.21 0.81 -11.75
C PRO A 216 11.86 0.44 -12.37
N LEU A 217 11.64 0.77 -13.65
CA LEU A 217 10.34 0.57 -14.29
C LEU A 217 9.99 -0.91 -14.48
N PRO A 218 10.85 -1.76 -15.08
CA PRO A 218 10.54 -3.19 -15.22
C PRO A 218 10.33 -3.89 -13.87
N GLY A 219 11.16 -3.58 -12.87
CA GLY A 219 11.02 -4.14 -11.52
C GLY A 219 9.68 -3.81 -10.86
N ILE A 220 9.26 -2.53 -10.94
CA ILE A 220 7.96 -2.08 -10.38
C ILE A 220 6.79 -2.80 -11.06
N ILE A 221 6.83 -2.93 -12.39
CA ILE A 221 5.78 -3.60 -13.17
C ILE A 221 5.68 -5.07 -12.75
N MET A 222 6.81 -5.79 -12.74
CA MET A 222 6.84 -7.23 -12.42
C MET A 222 6.34 -7.52 -11.00
N GLY A 223 6.68 -6.69 -10.02
CA GLY A 223 6.29 -6.93 -8.62
C GLY A 223 4.79 -6.87 -8.36
N GLY A 224 4.04 -6.11 -9.16
CA GLY A 224 2.59 -5.98 -9.00
C GLY A 224 1.78 -7.19 -9.49
N VAL A 225 2.37 -8.07 -10.30
CA VAL A 225 1.68 -9.20 -10.95
C VAL A 225 1.26 -10.27 -9.94
N LEU A 226 2.17 -10.65 -9.03
CA LEU A 226 1.92 -11.74 -8.07
C LEU A 226 0.76 -11.40 -7.10
N PRO A 227 0.74 -10.22 -6.45
CA PRO A 227 -0.37 -9.88 -5.57
C PRO A 227 -1.70 -9.75 -6.33
N PHE A 228 -1.67 -9.28 -7.59
CA PHE A 228 -2.85 -9.19 -8.43
C PHE A 228 -3.44 -10.58 -8.73
N GLY A 229 -2.60 -11.54 -9.11
CA GLY A 229 -3.02 -12.91 -9.38
C GLY A 229 -3.72 -13.57 -8.18
N CYS A 230 -3.24 -13.27 -6.96
CA CYS A 230 -3.81 -13.82 -5.72
C CYS A 230 -5.22 -13.29 -5.39
N ILE A 231 -5.54 -12.08 -5.81
CA ILE A 231 -6.83 -11.43 -5.53
C ILE A 231 -7.80 -11.46 -6.72
N PHE A 232 -7.34 -11.82 -7.91
CA PHE A 232 -8.10 -11.71 -9.17
C PHE A 232 -9.51 -12.32 -9.10
N ILE A 233 -9.62 -13.55 -8.61
CA ILE A 233 -10.92 -14.24 -8.46
C ILE A 233 -11.83 -13.49 -7.49
N GLN A 234 -11.26 -12.97 -6.40
CA GLN A 234 -12.02 -12.27 -5.38
C GLN A 234 -12.46 -10.87 -5.85
N LEU A 235 -11.64 -10.20 -6.65
CA LEU A 235 -12.00 -8.94 -7.30
C LEU A 235 -13.22 -9.10 -8.22
N PHE A 236 -13.32 -10.21 -8.96
CA PHE A 236 -14.51 -10.50 -9.77
C PHE A 236 -15.79 -10.49 -8.93
N PHE A 237 -15.80 -11.18 -7.79
CA PHE A 237 -16.98 -11.24 -6.92
C PHE A 237 -17.29 -9.89 -6.26
N ILE A 238 -16.26 -9.12 -5.90
CA ILE A 238 -16.44 -7.76 -5.35
C ILE A 238 -17.05 -6.83 -6.41
N LEU A 239 -16.53 -6.83 -7.64
CA LEU A 239 -17.04 -5.99 -8.72
C LEU A 239 -18.48 -6.35 -9.09
N ASN A 240 -18.83 -7.64 -9.18
CA ASN A 240 -20.22 -8.06 -9.37
C ASN A 240 -21.13 -7.63 -8.20
N SER A 241 -20.61 -7.61 -6.97
CA SER A 241 -21.40 -7.20 -5.82
C SER A 241 -21.70 -5.70 -5.82
N ILE A 242 -20.70 -4.88 -6.16
CA ILE A 242 -20.80 -3.42 -6.22
C ILE A 242 -21.67 -3.00 -7.42
N TRP A 243 -21.39 -3.53 -8.61
CA TRP A 243 -21.94 -3.02 -9.87
C TRP A 243 -23.13 -3.80 -10.42
N SER A 244 -23.24 -5.10 -10.14
CA SER A 244 -24.35 -5.95 -10.60
C SER A 244 -25.33 -6.29 -9.47
N HIS A 245 -25.26 -5.55 -8.37
CA HIS A 245 -26.11 -5.68 -7.18
C HIS A 245 -26.22 -7.09 -6.57
N GLN A 246 -25.28 -8.00 -6.84
CA GLN A 246 -25.28 -9.32 -6.21
C GLN A 246 -24.80 -9.25 -4.75
N THR A 247 -25.43 -10.00 -3.85
CA THR A 247 -25.01 -9.98 -2.44
C THR A 247 -23.76 -10.83 -2.25
N TYR A 248 -22.70 -10.23 -1.69
CA TYR A 248 -21.47 -10.94 -1.37
C TYR A 248 -21.56 -11.54 0.04
N TYR A 249 -21.65 -12.88 0.14
CA TYR A 249 -21.81 -13.58 1.41
C TYR A 249 -20.49 -14.10 2.02
N MET A 250 -19.40 -14.11 1.26
CA MET A 250 -18.18 -14.81 1.64
C MET A 250 -17.16 -13.93 2.40
N PHE A 251 -17.60 -13.15 3.40
CA PHE A 251 -16.71 -12.22 4.12
C PHE A 251 -15.52 -12.90 4.82
N GLY A 252 -15.69 -14.12 5.34
CA GLY A 252 -14.56 -14.88 5.90
C GLY A 252 -13.51 -15.26 4.86
N PHE A 253 -13.95 -15.57 3.62
CA PHE A 253 -13.02 -15.80 2.51
C PHE A 253 -12.30 -14.52 2.09
N LEU A 254 -13.02 -13.39 2.03
CA LEU A 254 -12.44 -12.08 1.74
C LEU A 254 -11.35 -11.70 2.75
N PHE A 255 -11.57 -11.97 4.04
CA PHE A 255 -10.58 -11.75 5.08
C PHE A 255 -9.30 -12.58 4.87
N LEU A 256 -9.44 -13.87 4.53
CA LEU A 256 -8.29 -14.72 4.20
C LEU A 256 -7.53 -14.23 2.97
N VAL A 257 -8.24 -13.83 1.91
CA VAL A 257 -7.63 -13.26 0.71
C VAL A 257 -6.90 -11.95 1.03
N PHE A 258 -7.42 -11.14 1.94
CA PHE A 258 -6.74 -9.94 2.42
C PHE A 258 -5.43 -10.26 3.15
N ILE A 259 -5.39 -11.30 3.98
CA ILE A 259 -4.14 -11.78 4.60
C ILE A 259 -3.13 -12.23 3.54
N ILE A 260 -3.57 -13.01 2.56
CA ILE A 260 -2.72 -13.48 1.46
C ILE A 260 -2.20 -12.29 0.64
N LEU A 261 -3.03 -11.27 0.40
CA LEU A 261 -2.59 -10.02 -0.24
C LEU A 261 -1.47 -9.35 0.55
N ILE A 262 -1.58 -9.25 1.87
CA ILE A 262 -0.52 -8.65 2.71
C ILE A 262 0.78 -9.44 2.57
N ILE A 263 0.72 -10.76 2.65
CA ILE A 263 1.89 -11.64 2.55
C ILE A 263 2.53 -11.49 1.17
N THR A 264 1.75 -11.63 0.10
CA THR A 264 2.25 -11.58 -1.29
C THR A 264 2.78 -10.21 -1.68
N CYS A 265 2.14 -9.11 -1.24
CA CYS A 265 2.69 -7.76 -1.39
C CYS A 265 4.04 -7.61 -0.68
N SER A 266 4.13 -8.11 0.56
CA SER A 266 5.37 -8.03 1.36
C SER A 266 6.48 -8.86 0.72
N GLU A 267 6.16 -10.07 0.28
CA GLU A 267 7.09 -11.01 -0.32
C GLU A 267 7.67 -10.48 -1.64
N ALA A 268 6.80 -10.09 -2.58
CA ALA A 268 7.22 -9.60 -3.90
C ALA A 268 8.07 -8.33 -3.78
N THR A 269 7.73 -7.43 -2.85
CA THR A 269 8.51 -6.20 -2.63
C THR A 269 9.85 -6.45 -1.96
N ILE A 270 9.93 -7.33 -0.95
CA ILE A 270 11.19 -7.71 -0.32
C ILE A 270 12.13 -8.36 -1.34
N LEU A 271 11.63 -9.30 -2.14
CA LEU A 271 12.42 -10.00 -3.15
C LEU A 271 13.04 -9.02 -4.16
N LEU A 272 12.23 -8.11 -4.71
CA LEU A 272 12.73 -7.11 -5.66
C LEU A 272 13.66 -6.09 -5.00
N CYS A 273 13.35 -5.67 -3.76
CA CYS A 273 14.24 -4.81 -2.99
C CYS A 273 15.61 -5.46 -2.77
N TYR A 274 15.64 -6.76 -2.44
CA TYR A 274 16.88 -7.51 -2.27
C TYR A 274 17.69 -7.56 -3.56
N PHE A 275 17.08 -7.90 -4.70
CA PHE A 275 17.78 -7.90 -5.99
C PHE A 275 18.33 -6.53 -6.38
N HIS A 276 17.63 -5.43 -6.06
CA HIS A 276 18.15 -4.08 -6.28
C HIS A 276 19.35 -3.75 -5.39
N LEU A 277 19.30 -4.16 -4.11
CA LEU A 277 20.43 -3.98 -3.20
C LEU A 277 21.65 -4.82 -3.64
N CYS A 278 21.43 -6.05 -4.12
CA CYS A 278 22.50 -6.87 -4.72
C CYS A 278 23.11 -6.23 -5.96
N ALA A 279 22.34 -5.40 -6.68
CA ALA A 279 22.82 -4.61 -7.81
C ALA A 279 23.40 -3.24 -7.39
N GLU A 280 23.72 -3.06 -6.11
CA GLU A 280 24.31 -1.84 -5.52
C GLU A 280 23.43 -0.58 -5.65
N ASP A 281 22.13 -0.73 -5.91
CA ASP A 281 21.19 0.40 -5.95
C ASP A 281 20.47 0.55 -4.60
N TYR A 282 20.87 1.57 -3.84
CA TYR A 282 20.29 1.88 -2.53
C TYR A 282 18.98 2.69 -2.59
N HIS A 283 18.44 3.03 -3.77
CA HIS A 283 17.20 3.82 -3.89
C HIS A 283 15.91 3.00 -3.70
N TRP A 284 15.81 2.28 -2.59
CA TRP A 284 14.72 1.34 -2.34
C TRP A 284 13.44 1.98 -1.77
N TRP A 285 13.52 3.17 -1.16
CA TRP A 285 12.38 3.80 -0.46
C TRP A 285 11.12 3.98 -1.31
N TRP A 286 11.22 4.68 -2.45
CA TRP A 286 10.07 4.87 -3.36
C TRP A 286 9.78 3.60 -4.16
N ARG A 287 10.82 2.83 -4.50
CA ARG A 287 10.66 1.60 -5.27
C ARG A 287 9.82 0.58 -4.51
N SER A 288 10.12 0.33 -3.24
CA SER A 288 9.34 -0.58 -2.39
C SER A 288 7.87 -0.20 -2.33
N PHE A 289 7.56 1.09 -2.16
CA PHE A 289 6.18 1.60 -2.19
C PHE A 289 5.52 1.40 -3.56
N LEU A 290 6.20 1.74 -4.64
CA LEU A 290 5.64 1.66 -6.00
C LEU A 290 5.48 0.21 -6.47
N THR A 291 6.37 -0.69 -6.10
CA THR A 291 6.35 -2.10 -6.54
C THR A 291 5.09 -2.84 -6.09
N SER A 292 4.68 -2.75 -4.82
CA SER A 292 3.39 -3.30 -4.38
C SER A 292 2.22 -2.39 -4.73
N GLY A 293 2.43 -1.07 -4.80
CA GLY A 293 1.43 -0.12 -5.28
C GLY A 293 0.95 -0.45 -6.69
N PHE A 294 1.86 -0.89 -7.57
CA PHE A 294 1.58 -1.18 -8.99
C PHE A 294 0.51 -2.27 -9.20
N THR A 295 0.26 -3.13 -8.20
CA THR A 295 -0.91 -4.04 -8.20
C THR A 295 -2.23 -3.30 -8.46
N ALA A 296 -2.36 -2.05 -8.04
CA ALA A 296 -3.53 -1.21 -8.30
C ALA A 296 -3.72 -0.88 -9.79
N ILE A 297 -2.63 -0.78 -10.56
CA ILE A 297 -2.70 -0.53 -12.01
C ILE A 297 -3.24 -1.77 -12.73
N TYR A 298 -2.82 -2.97 -12.33
CA TYR A 298 -3.41 -4.21 -12.83
C TYR A 298 -4.90 -4.31 -12.48
N PHE A 299 -5.27 -3.91 -11.25
CA PHE A 299 -6.66 -3.80 -10.85
C PHE A 299 -7.45 -2.80 -11.73
N PHE A 300 -6.88 -1.64 -12.06
CA PHE A 300 -7.52 -0.68 -12.96
C PHE A 300 -7.77 -1.26 -14.36
N PHE A 301 -6.78 -1.93 -14.96
CA PHE A 301 -6.97 -2.62 -16.25
C PHE A 301 -8.03 -3.71 -16.17
N TYR A 302 -8.10 -4.44 -15.05
CA TYR A 302 -9.15 -5.41 -14.84
C TYR A 302 -10.54 -4.77 -14.77
N CYS A 303 -10.67 -3.60 -14.15
CA CYS A 303 -11.93 -2.86 -14.15
C CYS A 303 -12.33 -2.35 -15.53
N ILE A 304 -11.37 -1.97 -16.38
CA ILE A 304 -11.64 -1.63 -17.79
C ILE A 304 -12.17 -2.87 -18.52
N HIS A 305 -11.51 -4.02 -18.37
CA HIS A 305 -11.96 -5.27 -18.97
C HIS A 305 -13.36 -5.68 -18.47
N PHE A 306 -13.61 -5.58 -17.16
CA PHE A 306 -14.90 -5.88 -16.55
C PHE A 306 -16.01 -4.98 -17.10
N PHE A 307 -15.73 -3.69 -17.31
CA PHE A 307 -16.67 -2.75 -17.93
C PHE A 307 -17.13 -3.20 -19.31
N PHE A 308 -16.20 -3.56 -20.20
CA PHE A 308 -16.55 -3.95 -21.57
C PHE A 308 -17.15 -5.35 -21.70
N THR A 309 -16.86 -6.27 -20.77
CA THR A 309 -17.25 -7.69 -20.91
C THR A 309 -18.45 -8.10 -20.06
N LYS A 310 -18.74 -7.38 -18.96
CA LYS A 310 -19.76 -7.78 -17.98
C LYS A 310 -20.82 -6.71 -17.72
N LEU A 311 -20.50 -5.43 -17.95
CA LEU A 311 -21.44 -4.35 -17.67
C LEU A 311 -22.15 -3.90 -18.95
N GLU A 312 -23.47 -4.11 -19.00
CA GLU A 312 -24.35 -3.58 -20.04
C GLU A 312 -24.76 -2.12 -19.72
N MET A 313 -23.79 -1.30 -19.32
CA MET A 313 -24.04 0.09 -18.97
C MET A 313 -23.98 0.96 -20.22
N SER A 314 -25.13 1.46 -20.67
CA SER A 314 -25.20 2.44 -21.76
C SER A 314 -25.22 3.88 -21.21
N GLY A 315 -24.60 4.79 -21.97
CA GLY A 315 -24.63 6.23 -21.70
C GLY A 315 -23.39 6.79 -21.00
N PHE A 316 -23.00 7.99 -21.43
CA PHE A 316 -21.80 8.70 -20.96
C PHE A 316 -21.77 8.92 -19.45
N THR A 317 -22.91 9.26 -18.83
CA THR A 317 -23.00 9.50 -17.38
C THR A 317 -22.65 8.23 -16.58
N ASN A 318 -23.17 7.07 -16.96
CA ASN A 318 -22.92 5.82 -16.24
C ASN A 318 -21.46 5.40 -16.36
N THR A 319 -20.87 5.56 -17.55
CA THR A 319 -19.44 5.34 -17.78
C THR A 319 -18.58 6.25 -16.91
N PHE A 320 -18.90 7.55 -16.85
CA PHE A 320 -18.17 8.52 -16.03
C PHE A 320 -18.24 8.18 -14.54
N LEU A 321 -19.43 7.80 -14.04
CA LEU A 321 -19.63 7.39 -12.66
C LEU A 321 -18.84 6.12 -12.32
N TYR A 322 -18.90 5.11 -13.20
CA TYR A 322 -18.16 3.88 -13.04
C TYR A 322 -16.65 4.12 -12.90
N PHE A 323 -16.05 4.85 -13.84
CA PHE A 323 -14.62 5.12 -13.81
C PHE A 323 -14.21 6.06 -12.68
N GLY A 324 -15.07 7.01 -12.29
CA GLY A 324 -14.82 7.88 -11.14
C GLY A 324 -14.75 7.12 -9.83
N TYR A 325 -15.78 6.33 -9.49
CA TYR A 325 -15.78 5.52 -8.26
C TYR A 325 -14.71 4.44 -8.29
N THR A 326 -14.50 3.78 -9.42
CA THR A 326 -13.41 2.81 -9.58
C THR A 326 -12.05 3.46 -9.40
N GLY A 327 -11.86 4.68 -9.91
CA GLY A 327 -10.63 5.46 -9.72
C GLY A 327 -10.34 5.74 -8.23
N ILE A 328 -11.37 6.07 -7.46
CA ILE A 328 -11.25 6.20 -5.99
C ILE A 328 -10.80 4.88 -5.36
N ILE A 329 -11.46 3.76 -5.69
CA ILE A 329 -11.14 2.44 -5.14
C ILE A 329 -9.69 2.04 -5.47
N VAL A 330 -9.28 2.20 -6.73
CA VAL A 330 -7.92 1.89 -7.20
C VAL A 330 -6.89 2.77 -6.50
N PHE A 331 -7.17 4.06 -6.31
CA PHE A 331 -6.27 4.98 -5.61
C PHE A 331 -6.07 4.60 -4.13
N LEU A 332 -7.16 4.29 -3.42
CA LEU A 332 -7.08 3.84 -2.04
C LEU A 332 -6.35 2.48 -1.92
N PHE A 333 -6.59 1.59 -2.88
CA PHE A 333 -5.90 0.31 -2.97
C PHE A 333 -4.39 0.50 -3.21
N PHE A 334 -3.99 1.39 -4.12
CA PHE A 334 -2.59 1.76 -4.40
C PHE A 334 -1.86 2.24 -3.15
N ILE A 335 -2.47 3.15 -2.38
CA ILE A 335 -1.87 3.67 -1.15
C ILE A 335 -1.73 2.55 -0.10
N THR A 336 -2.73 1.68 0.02
CA THR A 336 -2.73 0.58 0.99
C THR A 336 -1.66 -0.46 0.66
N THR A 337 -1.64 -1.00 -0.57
CA THR A 337 -0.64 -2.00 -0.98
C THR A 337 0.77 -1.41 -1.00
N GLY A 338 0.92 -0.16 -1.46
CA GLY A 338 2.20 0.54 -1.42
C GLY A 338 2.76 0.67 -0.01
N SER A 339 1.90 0.98 0.97
CA SER A 339 2.32 1.09 2.38
C SER A 339 2.73 -0.26 2.98
N ILE A 340 2.02 -1.34 2.64
CA ILE A 340 2.39 -2.71 3.06
C ILE A 340 3.79 -3.05 2.56
N GLY A 341 4.06 -2.85 1.27
CA GLY A 341 5.37 -3.13 0.67
C GLY A 341 6.49 -2.25 1.23
N PHE A 342 6.20 -0.97 1.46
CA PHE A 342 7.14 -0.06 2.11
C PHE A 342 7.56 -0.55 3.50
N PHE A 343 6.60 -0.92 4.36
CA PHE A 343 6.92 -1.40 5.71
C PHE A 343 7.63 -2.75 5.70
N ALA A 344 7.26 -3.64 4.80
CA ALA A 344 7.92 -4.93 4.62
C ALA A 344 9.41 -4.74 4.26
N CYS A 345 9.70 -3.89 3.27
CA CYS A 345 11.07 -3.55 2.90
C CYS A 345 11.80 -2.79 4.01
N PHE A 346 11.15 -1.83 4.67
CA PHE A 346 11.76 -1.09 5.78
C PHE A 346 12.20 -2.02 6.90
N TRP A 347 11.36 -2.97 7.28
CA TRP A 347 11.68 -3.97 8.30
C TRP A 347 12.79 -4.92 7.82
N PHE A 348 12.69 -5.43 6.60
CA PHE A 348 13.70 -6.31 6.00
C PHE A 348 15.08 -5.65 5.94
N VAL A 349 15.16 -4.45 5.36
CA VAL A 349 16.41 -3.68 5.22
C VAL A 349 17.00 -3.37 6.60
N SER A 350 16.18 -2.89 7.54
CA SER A 350 16.65 -2.64 8.91
C SER A 350 17.19 -3.92 9.56
N LYS A 351 16.57 -5.08 9.29
CA LYS A 351 16.99 -6.35 9.86
C LYS A 351 18.30 -6.85 9.25
N ILE A 352 18.45 -6.88 7.92
CA ILE A 352 19.66 -7.40 7.28
C ILE A 352 20.90 -6.58 7.65
N TYR A 353 20.79 -5.25 7.70
CA TYR A 353 21.92 -4.38 8.06
C TYR A 353 22.18 -4.29 9.56
N SER A 354 21.23 -4.71 10.42
CA SER A 354 21.51 -4.87 11.85
C SER A 354 22.41 -6.06 12.18
N VAL A 355 22.51 -7.03 11.26
CA VAL A 355 23.31 -8.25 11.42
C VAL A 355 24.72 -8.06 10.85
N VAL A 356 24.90 -7.13 9.91
CA VAL A 356 26.22 -6.77 9.38
C VAL A 356 27.01 -6.10 10.50
N LYS A 357 28.07 -6.76 10.97
CA LYS A 357 29.07 -6.14 11.84
C LYS A 357 29.88 -5.19 10.96
N VAL A 358 29.62 -3.90 11.09
CA VAL A 358 30.45 -2.84 10.51
C VAL A 358 31.33 -2.36 11.66
N ASP A 359 32.61 -2.75 11.66
CA ASP A 359 33.60 -2.30 12.64
C ASP A 359 33.98 -0.82 12.43
#